data_AF-A0A2N6VR28-F1
#
_entry.id   AF-A0A2N6VR28-F1
#
_cell.length_a   1.000
_cell.length_b   1.000
_cell.length_c   1.000
_cell.angle_alpha   90.00
_cell.angle_beta   90.00
_cell.angle_gamma   90.00
#
_symmetry.space_group_name_H-M   'P 1'
#
loop_
_entity.id
_entity.type
_entity.pdbx_description
1 polymer ?
#
loop_
_entity_poly.entity_id
_entity_poly.type
_entity_poly.pdbx_seq_one_letter_code
_entity_poly.pdbx_strand_id
1 'polypeptide(L)'
;MRNFHATLDTNARELLTNPDFALMAQSYGLHGETVRSTDEIVDTVERALMSPTGALLHVITDPTLRAPSPGVPAGVMNGDRP
;
A
#
# COMPACT_ATOMS: atom_id res chain seq x y z
N MET A 1 -32.19 33.91 -19.46
CA MET A 1 -30.97 33.79 -18.63
C MET A 1 -31.19 32.67 -17.63
N ARG A 2 -30.59 31.48 -17.84
CA ARG A 2 -30.72 30.34 -16.91
C ARG A 2 -29.47 30.32 -16.03
N ASN A 3 -29.68 30.39 -14.72
CA ASN A 3 -28.62 30.37 -13.72
C ASN A 3 -28.05 28.95 -13.63
N PHE A 4 -26.75 28.82 -13.92
CA PHE A 4 -25.99 27.61 -13.69
C PHE A 4 -25.68 27.50 -12.20
N HIS A 5 -26.54 26.80 -11.46
CA HIS A 5 -26.17 26.26 -10.15
C HIS A 5 -25.61 24.84 -10.41
N ALA A 6 -24.38 24.79 -10.92
CA ALA A 6 -23.60 23.55 -10.92
C ALA A 6 -23.17 23.32 -9.48
N THR A 7 -23.87 22.44 -8.77
CA THR A 7 -23.39 21.87 -7.51
C THR A 7 -22.11 21.11 -7.84
N LEU A 8 -20.98 21.77 -7.68
CA LEU A 8 -19.67 21.12 -7.70
C LEU A 8 -19.69 20.09 -6.57
N ASP A 9 -19.76 18.82 -6.95
CA ASP A 9 -19.64 17.70 -6.04
C ASP A 9 -18.30 17.87 -5.28
N THR A 10 -18.39 18.31 -4.03
CA THR A 10 -17.26 18.83 -3.26
C THR A 10 -16.34 17.72 -2.73
N ASN A 11 -16.56 16.47 -3.15
CA ASN A 11 -15.93 15.30 -2.55
C ASN A 11 -14.90 14.57 -3.46
N ALA A 12 -14.63 15.05 -4.67
CA ALA A 12 -13.74 14.37 -5.63
C ALA A 12 -12.23 14.56 -5.37
N ARG A 13 -11.79 14.66 -4.11
CA ARG A 13 -10.43 15.14 -3.80
C ARG A 13 -9.31 14.11 -3.77
N GLU A 14 -9.56 12.79 -3.70
CA GLU A 14 -8.47 11.86 -3.36
C GLU A 14 -8.69 10.43 -3.92
N LEU A 15 -8.97 10.26 -5.22
CA LEU A 15 -8.87 8.93 -5.85
C LEU A 15 -7.42 8.72 -6.31
N LEU A 16 -6.54 8.28 -5.40
CA LEU A 16 -5.23 7.77 -5.77
C LEU A 16 -5.41 6.41 -6.44
N THR A 17 -5.39 6.38 -7.78
CA THR A 17 -5.35 5.13 -8.52
C THR A 17 -4.04 4.43 -8.21
N ASN A 18 -4.12 3.29 -7.51
CA ASN A 18 -2.94 2.48 -7.21
C ASN A 18 -2.31 1.98 -8.54
N PRO A 19 -1.09 2.39 -8.89
CA PRO A 19 -0.45 1.97 -10.13
C PRO A 19 0.02 0.51 -10.05
N ASP A 20 0.25 -0.11 -11.20
CA ASP A 20 0.85 -1.44 -11.24
C ASP A 20 2.37 -1.36 -11.01
N PHE A 21 2.79 -1.53 -9.76
CA PHE A 21 4.21 -1.50 -9.40
C PHE A 21 5.02 -2.67 -9.97
N ALA A 22 4.39 -3.82 -10.23
CA ALA A 22 5.11 -4.96 -10.80
C ALA A 22 5.53 -4.64 -12.25
N LEU A 23 4.61 -4.07 -13.03
CA LEU A 23 4.92 -3.61 -14.39
C LEU A 23 5.95 -2.47 -14.38
N MET A 24 5.85 -1.55 -13.42
CA MET A 24 6.85 -0.50 -13.23
C MET A 24 8.24 -1.10 -12.97
N ALA A 25 8.36 -2.07 -12.05
CA ALA A 25 9.62 -2.73 -11.73
C ALA A 25 10.25 -3.38 -12.98
N GLN A 26 9.44 -4.08 -13.78
CA GLN A 26 9.89 -4.69 -15.04
C GLN A 26 10.43 -3.64 -16.02
N SER A 27 9.81 -2.45 -16.10
CA SER A 27 10.28 -1.36 -16.98
C SER A 27 11.67 -0.82 -16.60
N TYR A 28 12.08 -1.01 -15.35
CA TYR A 28 13.40 -0.65 -14.83
C TYR A 28 14.39 -1.83 -14.83
N GLY A 29 14.01 -2.99 -15.36
CA GLY A 29 14.86 -4.19 -15.44
C GLY A 29 14.89 -5.04 -14.17
N LEU A 30 14.00 -4.78 -13.22
CA LEU A 30 13.81 -5.59 -12.02
C LEU A 30 12.82 -6.73 -12.28
N HIS A 31 12.92 -7.80 -11.51
CA HIS A 31 11.85 -8.80 -11.45
C HIS A 31 10.61 -8.20 -10.79
N GLY A 32 9.45 -8.31 -11.42
CA GLY A 32 8.20 -7.74 -10.92
C GLY A 32 7.08 -8.76 -10.93
N GLU A 33 6.50 -9.07 -9.77
CA GLU A 33 5.36 -9.99 -9.65
C GLU A 33 4.23 -9.36 -8.81
N THR A 34 2.99 -9.72 -9.16
CA THR A 34 1.79 -9.29 -8.42
C THR A 34 1.21 -10.47 -7.67
N VAL A 35 1.05 -10.33 -6.35
CA VAL A 35 0.47 -11.33 -5.47
C VAL A 35 -0.98 -10.95 -5.17
N ARG A 36 -1.91 -11.85 -5.45
CA ARG A 36 -3.37 -11.62 -5.27
C ARG A 36 -3.98 -12.41 -4.12
N SER A 37 -3.30 -13.46 -3.66
CA SER A 37 -3.77 -14.32 -2.58
C SER A 37 -2.63 -14.69 -1.64
N THR A 38 -2.98 -15.08 -0.42
CA THR A 38 -2.01 -15.52 0.59
C THR A 38 -1.24 -16.76 0.14
N ASP A 39 -1.90 -17.66 -0.60
CA ASP A 39 -1.30 -18.92 -1.06
C ASP A 39 -0.19 -18.69 -2.11
N GLU A 40 -0.23 -17.57 -2.84
CA GLU A 40 0.80 -17.18 -3.81
C GLU A 40 2.07 -16.63 -3.14
N ILE A 41 2.01 -16.19 -1.87
CA ILE A 41 3.11 -15.44 -1.23
C ILE A 41 4.40 -16.27 -1.20
N VAL A 42 4.34 -17.52 -0.77
CA VAL A 42 5.54 -18.35 -0.59
C VAL A 42 6.26 -18.52 -1.92
N ASP A 43 5.55 -19.02 -2.94
CA ASP A 43 6.12 -19.28 -4.25
C ASP A 43 6.64 -17.99 -4.92
N THR A 44 5.90 -16.88 -4.79
CA THR A 44 6.31 -15.59 -5.38
C THR A 44 7.54 -15.02 -4.68
N VAL A 45 7.66 -15.16 -3.36
CA VAL A 45 8.86 -14.74 -2.61
C VAL A 45 10.06 -15.61 -3.00
N GLU A 46 9.89 -16.92 -3.12
CA GLU A 46 10.97 -17.82 -3.53
C GLU A 46 11.50 -17.46 -4.93
N ARG A 47 10.60 -17.20 -5.89
CA ARG A 47 11.00 -16.71 -7.24
C ARG A 47 11.70 -15.36 -7.19
N ALA A 48 11.20 -14.43 -6.39
CA ALA A 48 11.79 -13.10 -6.22
C ALA A 48 13.22 -13.16 -5.64
N LEU A 49 13.45 -14.05 -4.67
CA LEU A 49 14.77 -14.25 -4.06
C LEU A 49 15.80 -14.84 -5.02
N MET A 50 15.35 -15.59 -6.04
CA MET A 50 16.21 -16.09 -7.11
C MET A 50 16.55 -15.04 -8.19
N SER A 51 15.95 -13.85 -8.14
CA SER A 51 16.17 -12.81 -9.14
C SER A 51 17.61 -12.26 -9.09
N PRO A 52 18.36 -12.27 -10.21
CA PRO A 52 19.70 -11.69 -10.26
C PRO A 52 19.70 -10.16 -10.32
N THR A 53 18.57 -9.51 -10.63
CA THR A 53 18.46 -8.06 -10.79
C THR A 53 17.81 -7.36 -9.60
N GLY A 54 17.40 -8.11 -8.58
CA GLY A 54 16.48 -7.64 -7.53
C GLY A 54 15.03 -7.83 -7.94
N ALA A 55 14.11 -7.69 -6.98
CA ALA A 55 12.70 -8.00 -7.19
C ALA A 55 11.78 -7.04 -6.43
N LEU A 56 10.62 -6.74 -7.03
CA LEU A 56 9.52 -6.00 -6.41
C LEU A 56 8.25 -6.84 -6.48
N LEU A 57 7.61 -7.00 -5.32
CA LEU A 57 6.34 -7.70 -5.19
C LEU A 57 5.21 -6.71 -4.94
N HIS A 58 4.24 -6.66 -5.85
CA HIS A 58 3.01 -5.89 -5.68
C HIS A 58 1.96 -6.77 -5.00
N VAL A 59 1.84 -6.66 -3.68
CA VAL A 59 0.85 -7.41 -2.90
C VAL A 59 -0.46 -6.63 -2.85
N ILE A 60 -1.51 -7.19 -3.44
CA ILE A 60 -2.84 -6.60 -3.37
C ILE A 60 -3.42 -6.88 -1.98
N THR A 61 -3.80 -5.82 -1.27
CA THR A 61 -4.40 -5.89 0.06
C THR A 61 -5.70 -5.11 0.10
N ASP A 62 -6.57 -5.44 1.05
CA ASP A 62 -7.81 -4.70 1.26
C ASP A 62 -7.49 -3.29 1.78
N PRO A 63 -7.89 -2.22 1.05
CA PRO A 63 -7.57 -0.84 1.42
C PRO A 63 -8.26 -0.38 2.72
N THR A 64 -9.26 -1.12 3.21
CA THR A 64 -9.95 -0.83 4.47
C THR A 64 -9.20 -1.40 5.68
N LEU A 65 -8.30 -2.36 5.47
CA LEU A 65 -7.48 -2.93 6.54
C LEU A 65 -6.44 -1.90 6.98
N ARG A 66 -6.59 -1.45 8.23
CA ARG A 66 -5.61 -0.60 8.90
C ARG A 66 -4.68 -1.47 9.71
N ALA A 67 -3.37 -1.30 9.53
CA ALA A 67 -2.41 -1.84 10.48
C ALA A 67 -2.76 -1.31 11.90
N PRO A 68 -2.62 -2.12 12.95
CA PRO A 68 -2.77 -1.63 14.31
C PRO A 68 -1.75 -0.50 14.52
N SER A 69 -2.24 0.68 14.93
CA SER A 69 -1.36 1.76 15.38
C SER A 69 -0.49 1.18 16.50
N PRO A 70 0.84 1.39 16.49
CA PRO A 70 1.67 1.07 17.64
C PRO A 70 1.09 1.87 18.81
N GLY A 71 0.32 1.21 19.68
CA GLY A 71 -0.25 1.85 20.84
C GLY A 71 0.92 2.37 21.65
N VAL A 72 1.03 3.69 21.80
CA VAL A 72 1.91 4.26 22.82
C VAL A 72 1.49 3.57 24.12
N PRO A 73 2.36 2.79 24.78
CA PRO A 73 1.97 2.10 25.99
C PRO A 73 1.54 3.15 27.01
N ALA A 74 0.32 3.00 27.54
CA ALA A 74 -0.22 3.81 28.63
C ALA A 74 0.61 3.54 29.89
N GLY A 75 1.80 4.12 29.98
CA GLY A 75 2.76 3.82 31.05
C GLY A 75 3.93 4.80 31.18
N VAL A 76 4.08 5.79 30.29
CA VAL A 76 5.07 6.86 30.47
C VAL A 76 4.49 8.07 31.21
N MET A 77 3.98 7.85 32.43
CA MET A 77 3.85 8.91 33.44
C MET A 77 5.04 8.83 34.40
N ASN A 78 6.23 9.18 33.91
CA ASN A 78 7.41 9.34 34.78
C ASN A 78 7.36 10.72 35.44
N GLY A 79 6.89 10.75 36.69
CA GLY A 79 6.92 11.95 37.52
C GLY A 79 6.96 11.70 39.02
N ASP A 80 7.11 10.46 39.47
CA ASP A 80 7.27 10.18 40.89
C ASP A 80 8.32 9.09 41.12
N ARG A 81 9.47 9.53 41.62
CA ARG A 81 10.49 8.72 42.30
C ARG A 81 10.92 9.54 43.52
N PRO A 82 11.26 8.86 44.64
CA PRO A 82 11.05 9.31 46.01
C PRO A 82 11.82 10.57 46.43
#